data_AF-A0A814ZV84-F1
#
_entry.id   AF-A0A814ZV84-F1
#
_cell.length_a   1.000
_cell.length_b   1.000
_cell.length_c   1.000
_cell.angle_alpha   90.00
_cell.angle_beta   90.00
_cell.angle_gamma   90.00
#
_symmetry.space_group_name_H-M   'P 1'
#
loop_
_entity.id
_entity.type
_entity.pdbx_description
1 polymer ?
#
loop_
_entity_poly.entity_id
_entity_poly.type
_entity_poly.pdbx_seq_one_letter_code
_entity_poly.pdbx_strand_id
1 'polypeptide(L)'
;MKSVYVSGRSERQHLRILVIDAPPFVIVQNSSIPKQLSTHAKILERIRSNPVHLKTNDSNILIYGFVANFIHELAMRMNFTYKINVADPSTAYHSLVALVAEDDRQYDIVLFHIAMTSGRMLKVDFSTPFHEDTFRIITRLNPYSSSLSLFSCFNPFTWDVWVAIFAVIIYSSIIIYAFEHQNRTIENNQSELKTILIGICHGLTSILIMNSDIRLTTTSSRLTILGLYALGIILIAIYTANFSSFLTLNRGQSFISGIDDIKNGVLPFSRIGIVTNSAVSDYYIRNISTHYYSLSSVEETYSRLLDHTIDASIWDSSILEYAVNNY
;
A
#
# COMPACT_ATOMS: atom_id res chain seq x y z
N MET A 1 -25.13 7.98 -38.04
CA MET A 1 -26.11 6.87 -38.10
C MET A 1 -27.30 7.25 -37.22
N LYS A 2 -28.54 6.94 -37.64
CA LYS A 2 -29.84 7.62 -37.38
C LYS A 2 -30.18 8.05 -35.93
N SER A 3 -30.97 9.13 -35.84
CA SER A 3 -31.51 9.80 -34.64
C SER A 3 -32.74 9.10 -34.02
N VAL A 4 -33.00 9.39 -32.74
CA VAL A 4 -34.36 9.47 -32.17
C VAL A 4 -34.44 10.73 -31.31
N TYR A 5 -35.06 11.77 -31.85
CA TYR A 5 -35.54 12.91 -31.06
C TYR A 5 -36.90 12.51 -30.48
N VAL A 6 -37.03 12.52 -29.15
CA VAL A 6 -38.35 12.52 -28.52
C VAL A 6 -38.88 13.96 -28.61
N SER A 7 -39.84 14.14 -29.50
CA SER A 7 -40.66 15.33 -29.64
C SER A 7 -41.47 15.56 -28.36
N GLY A 8 -41.46 16.79 -27.85
CA GLY A 8 -42.52 17.28 -26.98
C GLY A 8 -42.17 17.52 -25.51
N ARG A 9 -41.25 18.44 -25.22
CA ARG A 9 -41.43 19.41 -24.12
C ARG A 9 -40.47 20.59 -24.31
N SER A 10 -41.03 21.71 -24.79
CA SER A 10 -40.41 23.03 -24.72
C SER A 10 -40.56 23.59 -23.30
N GLU A 11 -40.03 22.87 -22.31
CA GLU A 11 -39.96 23.35 -20.93
C GLU A 11 -38.50 23.46 -20.51
N ARG A 12 -38.20 24.60 -19.90
CA ARG A 12 -36.87 25.11 -19.55
C ARG A 12 -35.95 24.01 -19.03
N GLN A 13 -34.73 23.94 -19.58
CA GLN A 13 -33.67 23.02 -19.22
C GLN A 13 -33.19 23.28 -17.78
N HIS A 14 -34.00 22.89 -16.78
CA HIS A 14 -33.69 23.01 -15.36
C HIS A 14 -33.61 21.61 -14.76
N LEU A 15 -32.39 21.13 -14.53
CA LEU A 15 -32.13 19.77 -14.03
C LEU A 15 -31.98 19.75 -12.51
N ARG A 16 -32.63 18.79 -11.86
CA ARG A 16 -32.46 18.50 -10.42
C ARG A 16 -31.38 17.43 -10.27
N ILE A 17 -30.28 17.81 -9.64
CA ILE A 17 -29.09 16.98 -9.49
C ILE A 17 -28.93 16.60 -8.02
N LEU A 18 -28.79 15.31 -7.75
CA LEU A 18 -28.49 14.79 -6.42
C LEU A 18 -27.01 14.44 -6.32
N VAL A 19 -26.38 14.86 -5.23
CA VAL A 19 -24.98 14.61 -4.92
C VAL A 19 -24.87 14.08 -3.49
N ILE A 20 -23.92 13.19 -3.20
CA ILE A 20 -23.58 12.77 -1.83
C ILE A 20 -22.18 13.25 -1.48
N ASP A 21 -21.94 13.51 -0.19
CA ASP A 21 -20.60 13.82 0.32
C ASP A 21 -19.70 12.58 0.18
N ALA A 22 -18.67 12.70 -0.66
CA ALA A 22 -17.79 11.59 -1.03
C ALA A 22 -16.41 12.13 -1.44
N PRO A 23 -15.55 12.46 -0.46
CA PRO A 23 -14.18 12.89 -0.72
C PRO A 23 -13.38 11.81 -1.47
N PRO A 24 -12.54 12.15 -2.48
CA PRO A 24 -12.15 13.50 -2.91
C PRO A 24 -13.08 14.17 -3.95
N PHE A 25 -14.07 13.45 -4.47
CA PHE A 25 -14.81 13.88 -5.67
C PHE A 25 -15.82 14.99 -5.38
N VAL A 26 -16.51 14.87 -4.25
CA VAL A 26 -17.46 15.83 -3.71
C VAL A 26 -17.07 16.10 -2.27
N ILE A 27 -16.93 17.36 -1.91
CA ILE A 27 -16.72 17.77 -0.53
C ILE A 27 -17.82 18.76 -0.17
N VAL A 28 -18.61 18.40 0.83
CA VAL A 28 -19.71 19.21 1.34
C VAL A 28 -19.26 19.91 2.62
N GLN A 29 -19.35 21.24 2.66
CA GLN A 29 -18.99 22.03 3.84
C GLN A 29 -20.10 22.98 4.26
N ASN A 30 -20.33 23.07 5.56
CA ASN A 30 -21.24 24.08 6.13
C ASN A 30 -20.56 25.46 6.15
N SER A 31 -21.20 26.47 5.55
CA SER A 31 -20.75 27.86 5.45
C SER A 31 -20.58 28.54 6.82
N SER A 32 -21.21 27.98 7.86
CA SER A 32 -21.22 28.51 9.23
C SER A 32 -19.94 28.23 10.01
N ILE A 33 -19.09 27.30 9.56
CA ILE A 33 -17.87 26.89 10.28
C ILE A 33 -16.68 27.72 9.78
N PRO A 34 -16.13 28.64 10.59
CA PRO A 34 -14.97 29.42 10.18
C PRO A 34 -13.71 28.55 10.16
N LYS A 35 -12.83 28.82 9.20
CA LYS A 35 -11.47 28.27 9.05
C LYS A 35 -10.75 28.13 10.40
N GLN A 36 -10.61 26.91 10.92
CA GLN A 36 -9.48 26.60 11.80
C GLN A 36 -8.38 25.94 10.96
N LEU A 37 -7.25 26.64 10.93
CA LEU A 37 -5.98 26.21 10.33
C LEU A 37 -5.60 24.83 10.86
N SER A 38 -5.88 23.78 10.11
CA SER A 38 -5.05 22.58 10.09
C SER A 38 -4.35 22.53 8.74
N THR A 39 -3.22 21.84 8.69
CA THR A 39 -2.23 21.76 7.60
C THR A 39 -2.81 21.43 6.21
N HIS A 40 -4.09 21.03 6.15
CA HIS A 40 -4.95 20.94 4.96
C HIS A 40 -5.19 22.28 4.22
N ALA A 41 -4.98 23.42 4.88
CA ALA A 41 -5.22 24.75 4.29
C ALA A 41 -4.32 25.09 3.08
N LYS A 42 -3.13 24.47 2.97
CA LYS A 42 -2.18 24.72 1.86
C LYS A 42 -2.55 23.95 0.59
N ILE A 43 -3.16 22.77 0.71
CA ILE A 43 -3.65 22.01 -0.46
C ILE A 43 -4.93 22.67 -1.00
N LEU A 44 -5.80 23.12 -0.09
CA LEU A 44 -6.99 23.91 -0.44
C LEU A 44 -6.63 25.23 -1.14
N GLU A 45 -5.44 25.80 -0.92
CA GLU A 45 -4.97 26.99 -1.63
C GLU A 45 -4.57 26.75 -3.09
N ARG A 46 -4.17 25.52 -3.45
CA ARG A 46 -3.78 25.21 -4.83
C ARG A 46 -4.98 24.88 -5.73
N ILE A 47 -6.09 24.44 -5.13
CA ILE A 47 -7.39 24.21 -5.79
C ILE A 47 -8.18 25.53 -5.98
N ARG A 48 -7.76 26.63 -5.32
CA ARG A 48 -8.43 27.95 -5.33
C ARG A 48 -8.40 28.72 -6.66
N SER A 49 -7.80 28.22 -7.73
CA SER A 49 -7.74 28.98 -8.98
C SER A 49 -9.09 29.10 -9.71
N ASN A 50 -10.12 28.31 -9.33
CA ASN A 50 -11.56 28.55 -9.63
C ASN A 50 -12.45 27.44 -9.02
N PRO A 51 -12.74 27.42 -7.70
CA PRO A 51 -13.80 26.55 -7.19
C PRO A 51 -15.15 27.18 -7.48
N VAL A 52 -15.99 26.49 -8.25
CA VAL A 52 -17.38 26.89 -8.43
C VAL A 52 -18.10 26.64 -7.11
N HIS A 53 -18.38 27.71 -6.37
CA HIS A 53 -19.15 27.64 -5.13
C HIS A 53 -20.63 27.49 -5.46
N LEU A 54 -21.13 26.26 -5.44
CA LEU A 54 -22.54 25.98 -5.65
C LEU A 54 -23.24 26.04 -4.29
N LYS A 55 -24.03 27.09 -4.10
CA LYS A 55 -24.91 27.24 -2.94
C LYS A 55 -26.16 26.39 -3.17
N THR A 56 -26.47 25.54 -2.20
CA THR A 56 -27.78 24.88 -2.10
C THR A 56 -28.83 25.89 -1.59
N ASN A 57 -30.12 25.60 -1.79
CA ASN A 57 -31.23 26.42 -1.26
C ASN A 57 -31.17 26.60 0.26
N ASP A 58 -30.68 25.58 0.97
CA ASP A 58 -30.21 25.72 2.34
C ASP A 58 -28.92 26.52 2.29
N SER A 59 -29.06 27.83 2.52
CA SER A 59 -28.05 28.90 2.41
C SER A 59 -26.73 28.67 3.17
N ASN A 60 -26.64 27.54 3.87
CA ASN A 60 -25.51 27.13 4.68
C ASN A 60 -24.66 26.02 4.10
N ILE A 61 -24.96 25.44 2.93
CA ILE A 61 -24.15 24.33 2.38
C ILE A 61 -23.40 24.78 1.12
N LEU A 62 -22.07 24.66 1.18
CA LEU A 62 -21.13 24.89 0.07
C LEU A 62 -20.61 23.55 -0.43
N ILE A 63 -20.72 23.32 -1.72
CA ILE A 63 -20.18 22.13 -2.39
C ILE A 63 -18.95 22.56 -3.21
N TYR A 64 -17.86 21.84 -3.05
CA TYR A 64 -16.66 21.98 -3.88
C TYR A 64 -16.06 20.61 -4.21
N GLY A 65 -15.17 20.58 -5.19
CA GLY A 65 -14.54 19.34 -5.66
C GLY A 65 -14.61 19.20 -7.17
N PHE A 66 -14.18 18.04 -7.66
CA PHE A 66 -14.17 17.73 -9.08
C PHE A 66 -15.58 17.78 -9.68
N VAL A 67 -16.56 17.18 -9.00
CA VAL A 67 -17.95 17.09 -9.45
C VAL A 67 -18.60 18.48 -9.59
N ALA A 68 -18.36 19.39 -8.65
CA ALA A 68 -18.91 20.74 -8.68
C ALA A 68 -18.38 21.57 -9.87
N ASN A 69 -17.08 21.46 -10.15
CA ASN A 69 -16.49 22.13 -11.31
C ASN A 69 -16.94 21.48 -12.62
N PHE A 70 -17.03 20.15 -12.65
CA PHE A 70 -17.47 19.38 -13.81
C PHE A 70 -18.89 19.78 -14.23
N ILE A 71 -19.85 19.81 -13.29
CA ILE A 71 -21.23 20.15 -13.64
C ILE A 71 -21.40 21.59 -14.09
N HIS A 72 -20.62 22.51 -13.53
CA HIS A 72 -20.62 23.90 -13.95
C HIS A 72 -20.11 24.09 -15.38
N GLU A 73 -18.99 23.46 -15.72
CA GLU A 73 -18.46 23.43 -17.09
C GLU A 73 -19.44 22.77 -18.07
N LEU A 74 -20.08 21.68 -17.65
CA LEU A 74 -21.08 20.98 -18.46
C LEU A 74 -22.29 21.88 -18.73
N ALA A 75 -22.77 22.61 -17.72
CA ALA A 75 -23.86 23.57 -17.82
C ALA A 75 -23.54 24.74 -18.76
N MET A 76 -22.33 25.29 -18.69
CA MET A 76 -21.90 26.36 -19.59
C MET A 76 -21.82 25.89 -21.04
N ARG A 77 -21.32 24.66 -21.28
CA ARG A 77 -21.15 24.12 -22.65
C ARG A 77 -22.47 23.66 -23.28
N MET A 78 -23.38 23.11 -22.49
CA MET A 78 -24.68 22.60 -22.98
C MET A 78 -25.84 23.58 -22.78
N ASN A 79 -25.59 24.74 -22.15
CA ASN A 79 -26.54 25.82 -21.92
C ASN A 79 -27.81 25.44 -21.13
N PHE A 80 -27.67 24.61 -20.08
CA PHE A 80 -28.76 24.29 -19.15
C PHE A 80 -28.56 24.93 -17.78
N THR A 81 -29.65 25.04 -17.05
CA THR A 81 -29.67 25.44 -15.63
C THR A 81 -29.85 24.21 -14.76
N TYR A 82 -29.37 24.26 -13.52
CA TYR A 82 -29.50 23.12 -12.62
C TYR A 82 -29.69 23.57 -11.17
N LYS A 83 -30.20 22.64 -10.37
CA LYS A 83 -30.31 22.75 -8.92
C LYS A 83 -29.64 21.53 -8.30
N ILE A 84 -28.73 21.76 -7.36
CA ILE A 84 -28.06 20.68 -6.63
C ILE A 84 -28.72 20.52 -5.27
N ASN A 85 -29.05 19.28 -4.92
CA ASN A 85 -29.40 18.87 -3.57
C ASN A 85 -28.34 17.88 -3.06
N VAL A 86 -28.07 17.92 -1.77
CA VAL A 86 -27.16 16.99 -1.09
C VAL A 86 -27.99 15.90 -0.41
N ALA A 87 -27.60 14.65 -0.62
CA ALA A 87 -28.17 13.50 0.08
C ALA A 87 -27.54 13.33 1.47
N ASP A 88 -28.30 12.76 2.42
CA ASP A 88 -27.76 12.42 3.73
C ASP A 88 -26.63 11.39 3.60
N PRO A 89 -25.47 11.56 4.29
CA PRO A 89 -24.34 10.64 4.22
C PRO A 89 -24.66 9.20 4.64
N SER A 90 -25.69 9.01 5.47
CA SER A 90 -26.15 7.69 5.92
C SER A 90 -27.00 6.96 4.88
N THR A 91 -27.35 7.61 3.77
CA THR A 91 -28.20 7.02 2.74
C THR A 91 -27.42 5.99 1.94
N ALA A 92 -27.93 4.77 1.89
CA ALA A 92 -27.32 3.71 1.08
C ALA A 92 -27.25 4.08 -0.40
N TYR A 93 -26.12 3.77 -1.05
CA TYR A 93 -25.90 4.02 -2.47
C TYR A 93 -26.99 3.42 -3.38
N HIS A 94 -27.51 2.25 -3.01
CA HIS A 94 -28.62 1.62 -3.73
C HIS A 94 -29.90 2.47 -3.70
N SER A 95 -30.19 3.12 -2.57
CA SER A 95 -31.35 3.99 -2.43
C SER A 95 -31.19 5.26 -3.27
N LEU A 96 -29.98 5.81 -3.38
CA LEU A 96 -29.71 6.99 -4.21
C LEU A 96 -29.99 6.73 -5.70
N VAL A 97 -29.67 5.53 -6.18
CA VAL A 97 -29.99 5.12 -7.57
C VAL A 97 -31.51 4.96 -7.74
N ALA A 98 -32.20 4.45 -6.72
CA ALA A 98 -33.67 4.29 -6.76
C ALA A 98 -34.39 5.64 -6.92
N LEU A 99 -33.88 6.71 -6.31
CA LEU A 99 -34.46 8.06 -6.42
C LEU A 99 -34.50 8.63 -7.85
N VAL A 100 -33.68 8.09 -8.77
CA VAL A 100 -33.70 8.43 -10.20
C VAL A 100 -34.50 7.42 -11.01
N ALA A 101 -34.47 6.14 -10.59
CA ALA A 101 -35.13 5.05 -11.30
C ALA A 101 -36.66 5.02 -11.10
N GLU A 102 -37.16 5.52 -9.97
CA GLU A 102 -38.59 5.50 -9.63
C GLU A 102 -39.44 6.39 -10.55
N ASP A 103 -40.70 5.99 -10.76
CA ASP A 103 -41.64 6.64 -11.69
C ASP A 103 -41.93 8.11 -11.35
N ASP A 104 -41.79 8.50 -10.07
CA ASP A 104 -41.97 9.89 -9.61
C ASP A 104 -40.78 10.81 -9.95
N ARG A 105 -39.66 10.23 -10.45
CA ARG A 105 -38.41 10.92 -10.85
C ARG A 105 -38.11 12.15 -10.00
N GLN A 106 -37.80 11.94 -8.73
CA GLN A 106 -37.50 13.05 -7.80
C GLN A 106 -36.29 13.86 -8.25
N TYR A 107 -35.34 13.18 -8.91
CA TYR A 107 -34.12 13.75 -9.45
C TYR A 107 -33.94 13.33 -10.90
N ASP A 108 -33.37 14.23 -11.71
CA ASP A 108 -33.14 13.99 -13.13
C ASP A 108 -31.75 13.36 -13.36
N ILE A 109 -30.77 13.71 -12.50
CA ILE A 109 -29.41 13.20 -12.54
C ILE A 109 -28.91 12.95 -11.11
N VAL A 110 -28.20 11.85 -10.92
CA VAL A 110 -27.38 11.60 -9.74
C VAL A 110 -25.91 11.69 -10.15
N LEU A 111 -25.12 12.49 -9.41
CA LEU A 111 -23.72 12.72 -9.73
C LEU A 111 -22.85 12.58 -8.48
N PHE A 112 -22.22 11.42 -8.34
CA PHE A 112 -21.19 11.15 -7.33
C PHE A 112 -20.34 9.93 -7.76
N HIS A 113 -19.35 9.55 -6.96
CA HIS A 113 -18.55 8.35 -7.21
C HIS A 113 -19.42 7.09 -7.09
N ILE A 114 -19.82 6.53 -8.24
CA ILE A 114 -20.72 5.39 -8.30
C ILE A 114 -20.21 4.34 -9.28
N ALA A 115 -20.06 3.11 -8.82
CA ALA A 115 -19.69 1.99 -9.67
C ALA A 115 -20.84 1.57 -10.59
N MET A 116 -20.51 1.35 -11.87
CA MET A 116 -21.40 0.79 -12.89
C MET A 116 -21.53 -0.73 -12.69
N THR A 117 -22.58 -1.15 -12.00
CA THR A 117 -22.88 -2.57 -11.79
C THR A 117 -24.04 -3.02 -12.68
N SER A 118 -24.10 -4.31 -13.04
CA SER A 118 -25.20 -4.84 -13.87
C SER A 118 -26.57 -4.62 -13.24
N GLY A 119 -26.69 -4.76 -11.92
CA GLY A 119 -27.93 -4.51 -11.19
C GLY A 119 -28.42 -3.07 -11.26
N ARG A 120 -27.51 -2.10 -11.38
CA ARG A 120 -27.84 -0.67 -11.53
C ARG A 120 -28.14 -0.30 -12.98
N MET A 121 -27.37 -0.82 -13.94
CA MET A 121 -27.59 -0.58 -15.37
C MET A 121 -28.94 -1.09 -15.89
N LEU A 122 -29.56 -2.06 -15.20
CA LEU A 122 -30.92 -2.49 -15.52
C LEU A 122 -32.01 -1.50 -15.10
N LYS A 123 -31.68 -0.56 -14.19
CA LYS A 123 -32.63 0.39 -13.60
C LYS A 123 -32.44 1.82 -14.11
N VAL A 124 -31.20 2.20 -14.40
CA VAL A 124 -30.82 3.55 -14.85
C VAL A 124 -29.79 3.49 -15.97
N ASP A 125 -29.82 4.49 -16.83
CA ASP A 125 -28.80 4.69 -17.86
C ASP A 125 -27.58 5.40 -17.28
N PHE A 126 -26.40 4.85 -17.53
CA PHE A 126 -25.12 5.46 -17.13
C PHE A 126 -24.48 6.20 -18.31
N SER A 127 -23.79 7.29 -18.01
CA SER A 127 -22.90 7.94 -18.97
C SER A 127 -21.63 7.11 -19.19
N THR A 128 -20.81 7.53 -20.15
CA THR A 128 -19.46 6.97 -20.29
C THR A 128 -18.65 7.22 -19.01
N PRO A 129 -17.98 6.20 -18.46
CA PRO A 129 -17.17 6.37 -17.26
C PRO A 129 -16.07 7.41 -17.51
N PHE A 130 -15.92 8.35 -16.58
CA PHE A 130 -14.89 9.40 -16.67
C PHE A 130 -13.65 9.07 -15.83
N HIS A 131 -13.75 8.08 -14.94
CA HIS A 131 -12.69 7.64 -14.04
C HIS A 131 -12.75 6.12 -13.91
N GLU A 132 -11.62 5.46 -14.11
CA GLU A 132 -11.47 4.02 -13.89
C GLU A 132 -10.96 3.81 -12.47
N ASP A 133 -11.74 3.12 -11.65
CA ASP A 133 -11.39 2.79 -10.27
C ASP A 133 -11.29 1.27 -10.09
N THR A 134 -10.51 0.86 -9.11
CA THR A 134 -10.30 -0.55 -8.75
C THR A 134 -10.48 -0.75 -7.26
N PHE A 135 -10.87 -1.94 -6.84
CA PHE A 135 -10.92 -2.25 -5.41
C PHE A 135 -9.51 -2.49 -4.87
N ARG A 136 -9.22 -1.88 -3.72
CA ARG A 136 -8.02 -2.14 -2.94
C ARG A 136 -8.37 -2.56 -1.53
N ILE A 137 -7.44 -3.29 -0.93
CA ILE A 137 -7.53 -3.72 0.46
C ILE A 137 -6.74 -2.71 1.28
N ILE A 138 -7.38 -2.14 2.30
CA ILE A 138 -6.72 -1.35 3.32
C ILE A 138 -6.52 -2.20 4.57
N THR A 139 -5.30 -2.16 5.10
CA THR A 139 -4.95 -2.79 6.38
C THR A 139 -4.22 -1.78 7.22
N ARG A 140 -4.35 -1.89 8.55
CA ARG A 140 -3.48 -1.12 9.43
C ARG A 140 -2.04 -1.60 9.29
N LEU A 141 -1.11 -0.66 9.11
CA LEU A 141 0.31 -0.96 9.20
C LEU A 141 0.61 -1.36 10.65
N ASN A 142 1.05 -2.59 10.87
CA ASN A 142 1.57 -3.00 12.17
C ASN A 142 3.08 -2.70 12.20
N PRO A 143 3.52 -1.64 12.91
CA PRO A 143 4.94 -1.30 12.98
C PRO A 143 5.77 -2.36 13.73
N TYR A 144 5.12 -3.28 14.44
CA TYR A 144 5.78 -4.32 15.25
C TYR A 144 5.78 -5.71 14.60
N SER A 145 5.21 -5.89 13.39
CA SER A 145 5.20 -7.21 12.74
C SER A 145 6.58 -7.64 12.22
N SER A 146 7.50 -6.70 12.01
CA SER A 146 8.92 -6.98 11.78
C SER A 146 9.65 -7.07 13.12
N SER A 147 9.31 -8.08 13.94
CA SER A 147 10.15 -8.42 15.09
C SER A 147 11.52 -8.81 14.54
N LEU A 148 12.52 -7.94 14.71
CA LEU A 148 13.91 -8.28 14.45
C LEU A 148 14.25 -9.48 15.31
N SER A 149 14.19 -10.68 14.71
CA SER A 149 14.62 -11.89 15.39
C SER A 149 16.10 -11.73 15.73
N LEU A 150 16.53 -12.25 16.88
CA LEU A 150 17.95 -12.22 17.28
C LEU A 150 18.86 -12.91 16.24
N PHE A 151 18.29 -13.79 15.41
CA PHE A 151 18.99 -14.51 14.34
C PHE A 151 18.97 -13.78 12.99
N SER A 152 18.35 -12.61 12.88
CA SER A 152 18.34 -11.81 11.64
C SER A 152 19.74 -11.40 11.18
N CYS A 153 20.75 -11.50 12.03
CA CYS A 153 22.16 -11.33 11.67
C CYS A 153 22.68 -12.38 10.66
N PHE A 154 22.06 -13.56 10.53
CA PHE A 154 22.48 -14.56 9.55
C PHE A 154 21.82 -14.38 8.17
N ASN A 155 20.73 -13.63 8.08
CA ASN A 155 19.97 -13.38 6.84
C ASN A 155 20.72 -12.62 5.72
N PRO A 156 21.73 -11.76 5.97
CA PRO A 156 22.42 -11.03 4.90
C PRO A 156 23.15 -11.89 3.87
N PHE A 157 23.47 -13.14 4.23
CA PHE A 157 24.06 -14.13 3.36
C PHE A 157 23.18 -15.37 3.29
N THR A 158 23.06 -15.93 2.09
CA THR A 158 22.39 -17.22 1.89
C THR A 158 23.21 -18.34 2.51
N TRP A 159 22.55 -19.45 2.80
CA TRP A 159 23.22 -20.64 3.32
C TRP A 159 24.40 -21.10 2.44
N ASP A 160 24.26 -21.00 1.11
CA ASP A 160 25.32 -21.37 0.16
C ASP A 160 26.58 -20.51 0.34
N VAL A 161 26.41 -19.22 0.61
CA VAL A 161 27.55 -18.31 0.85
C VAL A 161 28.24 -18.64 2.17
N TRP A 162 27.48 -18.98 3.22
CA TRP A 162 28.06 -19.43 4.48
C TRP A 162 28.90 -20.70 4.32
N VAL A 163 28.39 -21.68 3.56
CA VAL A 163 29.12 -22.90 3.23
C VAL A 163 30.37 -22.59 2.41
N ALA A 164 30.29 -21.67 1.44
CA ALA A 164 31.44 -21.24 0.65
C ALA A 164 32.53 -20.57 1.50
N ILE A 165 32.15 -19.71 2.45
CA ILE A 165 33.10 -19.08 3.40
C ILE A 165 33.81 -20.17 4.22
N PHE A 166 33.05 -21.13 4.74
CA PHE A 166 33.63 -22.25 5.49
C PHE A 166 34.59 -23.10 4.64
N ALA A 167 34.21 -23.39 3.39
CA ALA A 167 35.06 -24.10 2.44
C ALA A 167 36.36 -23.35 2.12
N VAL A 168 36.29 -22.02 1.96
CA VAL A 168 37.47 -21.16 1.73
C VAL A 168 38.40 -21.15 2.95
N ILE A 169 37.86 -21.13 4.17
CA ILE A 169 38.66 -21.24 5.40
C ILE A 169 39.41 -22.58 5.43
N ILE A 170 38.72 -23.70 5.18
CA ILE A 170 39.37 -25.02 5.17
C ILE A 170 40.42 -25.10 4.05
N TYR A 171 40.08 -24.64 2.86
CA TYR A 171 40.99 -24.66 1.71
C TYR A 171 42.26 -23.85 1.94
N SER A 172 42.11 -22.61 2.45
CA SER A 172 43.26 -21.76 2.82
C SER A 172 44.10 -22.37 3.94
N SER A 173 43.48 -23.07 4.88
CA SER A 173 44.18 -23.80 5.95
C SER A 173 45.05 -24.93 5.39
N ILE A 174 44.54 -25.69 4.43
CA ILE A 174 45.29 -26.77 3.76
C ILE A 174 46.47 -26.19 2.97
N ILE A 175 46.28 -25.04 2.29
CA ILE A 175 47.36 -24.37 1.56
C ILE A 175 48.45 -23.87 2.52
N ILE A 176 48.07 -23.20 3.60
CA ILE A 176 49.02 -22.72 4.62
C ILE A 176 49.76 -23.90 5.25
N TYR A 177 49.05 -24.98 5.56
CA TYR A 177 49.65 -26.23 6.03
C TYR A 177 50.67 -26.77 5.04
N ALA A 178 50.34 -26.86 3.76
CA ALA A 178 51.25 -27.38 2.73
C ALA A 178 52.52 -26.54 2.61
N PHE A 179 52.39 -25.20 2.59
CA PHE A 179 53.56 -24.30 2.50
C PHE A 179 54.45 -24.35 3.75
N GLU A 180 53.86 -24.37 4.95
CA GLU A 180 54.64 -24.45 6.19
C GLU A 180 55.21 -25.87 6.39
N HIS A 181 54.52 -26.92 5.95
CA HIS A 181 55.03 -28.31 6.00
C HIS A 181 56.24 -28.50 5.08
N GLN A 182 56.18 -27.97 3.84
CA GLN A 182 57.30 -28.02 2.89
C GLN A 182 58.55 -27.28 3.41
N ASN A 183 58.36 -26.22 4.21
CA ASN A 183 59.46 -25.47 4.82
C ASN A 183 59.97 -26.10 6.14
N ARG A 184 59.17 -26.97 6.78
CA ARG A 184 59.44 -27.61 8.09
C ARG A 184 60.27 -28.88 8.04
N THR A 185 60.64 -29.37 6.87
CA THR A 185 61.47 -30.59 6.69
C THR A 185 62.86 -30.54 7.35
N ILE A 186 63.22 -29.47 8.06
CA ILE A 186 64.55 -29.33 8.70
C ILE A 186 64.47 -29.23 10.23
N GLU A 187 63.41 -28.72 10.87
CA GLU A 187 63.36 -28.62 12.33
C GLU A 187 61.93 -28.73 12.90
N ASN A 188 61.76 -29.73 13.78
CA ASN A 188 60.73 -29.89 14.82
C ASN A 188 59.50 -30.78 14.51
N ASN A 189 59.41 -31.86 15.27
CA ASN A 189 58.36 -32.89 15.25
C ASN A 189 57.09 -32.40 15.98
N GLN A 190 56.41 -31.37 15.44
CA GLN A 190 55.09 -30.97 15.93
C GLN A 190 53.99 -31.83 15.32
N SER A 191 52.93 -32.13 16.08
CA SER A 191 51.78 -32.91 15.60
C SER A 191 51.12 -32.24 14.39
N GLU A 192 50.85 -33.03 13.33
CA GLU A 192 50.24 -32.55 12.08
C GLU A 192 48.90 -31.84 12.33
N LEU A 193 48.09 -32.39 13.25
CA LEU A 193 46.80 -31.82 13.66
C LEU A 193 46.93 -30.40 14.23
N LYS A 194 47.99 -30.10 14.98
CA LYS A 194 48.20 -28.78 15.57
C LYS A 194 48.46 -27.73 14.49
N THR A 195 49.15 -28.11 13.41
CA THR A 195 49.47 -27.22 12.29
C THR A 195 48.24 -26.92 11.44
N ILE A 196 47.40 -27.92 11.21
CA ILE A 196 46.11 -27.75 10.52
C ILE A 196 45.18 -26.84 11.33
N LEU A 197 45.10 -27.05 12.65
CA LEU A 197 44.28 -26.21 13.54
C LEU A 197 44.77 -24.75 13.57
N ILE A 198 46.10 -24.55 13.55
CA ILE A 198 46.70 -23.21 13.42
C ILE A 198 46.35 -22.58 12.06
N GLY A 199 46.36 -23.36 10.97
CA GLY A 199 45.90 -22.92 9.65
C GLY A 199 44.43 -22.48 9.65
N ILE A 200 43.55 -23.24 10.28
CA ILE A 200 42.12 -22.91 10.43
C ILE A 200 41.93 -21.64 11.26
N CYS A 201 42.67 -21.52 12.37
CA CYS A 201 42.67 -20.33 13.19
C CYS A 201 43.09 -19.10 12.37
N HIS A 202 44.18 -19.20 11.59
CA HIS A 202 44.64 -18.14 10.69
C HIS A 202 43.63 -17.78 9.60
N GLY A 203 42.99 -18.78 9.00
CA GLY A 203 41.96 -18.57 7.99
C GLY A 203 40.78 -17.76 8.55
N LEU A 204 40.35 -18.14 9.75
CA LEU A 204 39.24 -17.50 10.46
C LEU A 204 39.59 -16.08 10.93
N THR A 205 40.77 -15.85 11.54
CA THR A 205 41.19 -14.50 11.95
C THR A 205 41.38 -13.56 10.75
N SER A 206 41.89 -14.06 9.63
CA SER A 206 42.10 -13.23 8.43
C SER A 206 40.78 -12.75 7.81
N ILE A 207 39.77 -13.62 7.71
CA ILE A 207 38.44 -13.25 7.19
C ILE A 207 37.71 -12.30 8.14
N LEU A 208 37.81 -12.54 9.45
CA LEU A 208 37.19 -11.68 10.47
C LEU A 208 37.95 -10.37 10.71
N ILE A 209 39.07 -10.13 10.02
CA ILE A 209 39.97 -9.00 10.24
C ILE A 209 40.36 -8.90 11.72
N MET A 210 40.62 -10.04 12.34
CA MET A 210 41.13 -10.14 13.69
C MET A 210 42.65 -10.37 13.63
N ASN A 211 43.38 -9.72 14.52
CA ASN A 211 44.83 -9.94 14.62
C ASN A 211 45.11 -11.27 15.29
N SER A 212 46.09 -12.01 14.78
CA SER A 212 46.61 -13.22 15.41
C SER A 212 48.11 -13.09 15.64
N ASP A 213 48.58 -13.32 16.88
CA ASP A 213 50.00 -13.24 17.25
C ASP A 213 50.85 -14.43 16.75
N ILE A 214 50.27 -15.29 15.93
CA ILE A 214 50.93 -16.51 15.44
C ILE A 214 51.81 -16.13 14.23
N ARG A 215 53.12 -16.41 14.34
CA ARG A 215 54.12 -16.04 13.32
C ARG A 215 54.28 -17.14 12.29
N LEU A 216 54.10 -16.79 11.02
CA LEU A 216 54.36 -17.66 9.88
C LEU A 216 55.74 -17.40 9.26
N THR A 217 56.40 -18.48 8.87
CA THR A 217 57.81 -18.45 8.47
C THR A 217 57.96 -18.23 6.97
N THR A 218 57.02 -18.72 6.15
CA THR A 218 57.13 -18.73 4.70
C THR A 218 56.56 -17.45 4.05
N THR A 219 57.20 -16.94 2.99
CA THR A 219 56.71 -15.77 2.24
C THR A 219 55.39 -16.06 1.50
N SER A 220 55.21 -17.28 0.98
CA SER A 220 53.99 -17.72 0.30
C SER A 220 52.77 -17.75 1.23
N SER A 221 52.92 -18.23 2.47
CA SER A 221 51.84 -18.24 3.46
C SER A 221 51.42 -16.81 3.86
N ARG A 222 52.37 -15.88 3.94
CA ARG A 222 52.08 -14.44 4.14
C ARG A 222 51.30 -13.85 2.97
N LEU A 223 51.62 -14.20 1.72
CA LEU A 223 50.87 -13.73 0.56
C LEU A 223 49.44 -14.29 0.54
N THR A 224 49.25 -15.56 0.87
CA THR A 224 47.92 -16.17 1.01
C THR A 224 47.08 -15.45 2.07
N ILE A 225 47.69 -15.09 3.21
CA ILE A 225 47.01 -14.34 4.27
C ILE A 225 46.67 -12.92 3.83
N LEU A 226 47.56 -12.21 3.13
CA LEU A 226 47.24 -10.90 2.57
C LEU A 226 46.04 -10.96 1.61
N GLY A 227 45.99 -12.00 0.76
CA GLY A 227 44.83 -12.25 -0.11
C GLY A 227 43.56 -12.52 0.69
N LEU A 228 43.67 -13.28 1.78
CA LEU A 228 42.54 -13.59 2.65
C LEU A 228 42.04 -12.37 3.45
N TYR A 229 42.95 -11.48 3.87
CA TYR A 229 42.59 -10.18 4.45
C TYR A 229 41.85 -9.29 3.46
N ALA A 230 42.32 -9.21 2.21
CA ALA A 230 41.63 -8.45 1.16
C ALA A 230 40.22 -9.01 0.91
N LEU A 231 40.08 -10.34 0.87
CA LEU A 231 38.80 -11.03 0.77
C LEU A 231 37.90 -10.73 1.99
N GLY A 232 38.45 -10.74 3.21
CA GLY A 232 37.73 -10.41 4.44
C GLY A 232 37.13 -9.00 4.44
N ILE A 233 37.89 -7.99 3.99
CA ILE A 233 37.42 -6.62 3.84
C ILE A 233 36.21 -6.56 2.88
N ILE A 234 36.31 -7.23 1.74
CA ILE A 234 35.22 -7.27 0.76
C ILE A 234 33.99 -7.97 1.35
N LEU A 235 34.16 -9.11 2.02
CA LEU A 235 33.05 -9.84 2.64
C LEU A 235 32.34 -9.03 3.72
N ILE A 236 33.08 -8.34 4.59
CA ILE A 236 32.50 -7.50 5.65
C ILE A 236 31.76 -6.30 5.05
N ALA A 237 32.31 -5.69 3.99
CA ALA A 237 31.65 -4.59 3.29
C ALA A 237 30.31 -5.04 2.66
N ILE A 238 30.29 -6.19 1.97
CA ILE A 238 29.07 -6.75 1.37
C ILE A 238 28.08 -7.17 2.46
N TYR A 239 28.54 -7.83 3.51
CA TYR A 239 27.69 -8.22 4.64
C TYR A 239 27.01 -6.99 5.25
N THR A 240 27.78 -5.91 5.50
CA THR A 240 27.26 -4.65 6.06
C THR A 240 26.27 -3.98 5.12
N ALA A 241 26.54 -3.97 3.81
CA ALA A 241 25.63 -3.43 2.80
C ALA A 241 24.31 -4.21 2.73
N ASN A 242 24.39 -5.54 2.71
CA ASN A 242 23.20 -6.41 2.67
C ASN A 242 22.40 -6.32 3.97
N PHE A 243 23.07 -6.27 5.12
CA PHE A 243 22.41 -6.09 6.41
C PHE A 243 21.72 -4.73 6.51
N SER A 244 22.38 -3.66 6.03
CA SER A 244 21.76 -2.32 5.94
C SER A 244 20.54 -2.33 5.03
N SER A 245 20.63 -2.96 3.85
CA SER A 245 19.50 -3.12 2.93
C SER A 245 18.33 -3.85 3.60
N PHE A 246 18.60 -4.95 4.29
CA PHE A 246 17.60 -5.70 5.05
C PHE A 246 16.89 -4.83 6.11
N LEU A 247 17.63 -4.00 6.84
CA LEU A 247 17.05 -3.05 7.81
C LEU A 247 16.15 -2.01 7.14
N THR A 248 16.48 -1.54 5.93
CA THR A 248 15.65 -0.58 5.20
C THR A 248 14.40 -1.20 4.56
N LEU A 249 14.44 -2.49 4.25
CA LEU A 249 13.37 -3.25 3.60
C LEU A 249 12.39 -3.90 4.58
N ASN A 250 12.72 -4.00 5.87
CA ASN A 250 11.80 -4.42 6.94
C ASN A 250 10.70 -3.38 7.23
N ARG A 251 10.08 -2.84 6.18
CA ARG A 251 8.82 -2.11 6.28
C ARG A 251 7.75 -3.15 6.59
N GLY A 252 6.96 -2.92 7.63
CA GLY A 252 6.00 -3.89 8.17
C GLY A 252 5.27 -4.60 7.05
N GLN A 253 5.47 -5.91 6.94
CA GLN A 253 4.81 -6.71 5.91
C GLN A 253 3.30 -6.56 6.10
N SER A 254 2.59 -6.19 5.05
CA SER A 254 1.14 -6.29 5.05
C SER A 254 0.81 -7.77 5.20
N PHE A 255 -0.03 -8.11 6.19
CA PHE A 255 -0.46 -9.49 6.43
C PHE A 255 -1.23 -10.09 5.23
N ILE A 256 -1.69 -9.22 4.33
CA ILE A 256 -2.47 -9.54 3.15
C ILE A 256 -1.71 -9.02 1.93
N SER A 257 -1.45 -9.91 0.97
CA SER A 257 -0.85 -9.56 -0.32
C SER A 257 -1.93 -9.31 -1.37
N GLY A 258 -3.09 -9.95 -1.25
CA GLY A 258 -4.18 -9.76 -2.20
C GLY A 258 -5.51 -10.39 -1.79
N ILE A 259 -6.45 -10.38 -2.73
CA ILE A 259 -7.81 -10.88 -2.52
C ILE A 259 -7.87 -12.39 -2.32
N ASP A 260 -6.89 -13.13 -2.86
CA ASP A 260 -6.85 -14.58 -2.74
C ASP A 260 -6.51 -15.02 -1.31
N ASP A 261 -5.71 -14.25 -0.56
CA ASP A 261 -5.47 -14.49 0.87
C ASP A 261 -6.77 -14.38 1.68
N ILE A 262 -7.63 -13.44 1.31
CA ILE A 262 -8.96 -13.27 1.92
C ILE A 262 -9.86 -14.47 1.60
N LYS A 263 -9.87 -14.94 0.34
CA LYS A 263 -10.65 -16.12 -0.06
C LYS A 263 -10.18 -17.40 0.61
N ASN A 264 -8.87 -17.54 0.79
CA ASN A 264 -8.25 -18.70 1.44
C ASN A 264 -8.44 -18.69 2.97
N GLY A 265 -9.07 -17.65 3.53
CA GLY A 265 -9.38 -17.56 4.95
C GLY A 265 -8.16 -17.26 5.82
N VAL A 266 -7.15 -16.57 5.28
CA VAL A 266 -5.98 -16.12 6.05
C VAL A 266 -6.41 -15.18 7.19
N LEU A 267 -7.52 -14.44 7.00
CA LEU A 267 -8.20 -13.69 8.05
C LEU A 267 -9.58 -14.27 8.37
N PRO A 268 -10.01 -14.25 9.64
CA PRO A 268 -11.39 -14.52 10.00
C PRO A 268 -12.31 -13.52 9.30
N PHE A 269 -13.37 -14.01 8.67
CA PHE A 269 -14.36 -13.17 7.99
C PHE A 269 -14.99 -12.09 8.91
N SER A 270 -15.04 -12.33 10.21
CA SER A 270 -15.52 -11.35 11.22
C SER A 270 -14.58 -10.15 11.43
N ARG A 271 -13.33 -10.24 11.00
CA ARG A 271 -12.33 -9.15 11.08
C ARG A 271 -12.19 -8.40 9.76
N ILE A 272 -13.03 -8.70 8.78
CA ILE A 272 -13.07 -8.02 7.47
C ILE A 272 -14.26 -7.06 7.46
N GLY A 273 -13.97 -5.77 7.45
CA GLY A 273 -14.97 -4.70 7.38
C GLY A 273 -15.42 -4.43 5.95
N ILE A 274 -16.73 -4.36 5.72
CA ILE A 274 -17.29 -3.98 4.41
C ILE A 274 -18.48 -3.05 4.61
N VAL A 275 -18.50 -1.93 3.89
CA VAL A 275 -19.63 -1.01 3.91
C VAL A 275 -20.82 -1.64 3.20
N THR A 276 -21.94 -1.73 3.91
CA THR A 276 -23.17 -2.34 3.41
C THR A 276 -23.83 -1.53 2.30
N ASN A 277 -24.63 -2.20 1.48
CA ASN A 277 -25.37 -1.59 0.36
C ASN A 277 -24.49 -0.82 -0.63
N SER A 278 -23.23 -1.24 -0.76
CA SER A 278 -22.24 -0.70 -1.69
C SER A 278 -21.94 -1.69 -2.82
N ALA A 279 -21.33 -1.22 -3.90
CA ALA A 279 -20.88 -2.10 -4.97
C ALA A 279 -19.82 -3.11 -4.49
N VAL A 280 -19.02 -2.73 -3.50
CA VAL A 280 -18.03 -3.60 -2.87
C VAL A 280 -18.72 -4.73 -2.10
N SER A 281 -19.80 -4.44 -1.38
CA SER A 281 -20.58 -5.48 -0.70
C SER A 281 -21.17 -6.49 -1.67
N ASP A 282 -21.72 -6.04 -2.80
CA ASP A 282 -22.26 -6.93 -3.84
C ASP A 282 -21.17 -7.83 -4.42
N TYR A 283 -19.99 -7.25 -4.68
CA TYR A 283 -18.83 -8.01 -5.18
C TYR A 283 -18.36 -9.06 -4.18
N TYR A 284 -18.22 -8.69 -2.91
CA TYR A 284 -17.73 -9.58 -1.86
C TYR A 284 -18.67 -10.75 -1.61
N ILE A 285 -19.97 -10.48 -1.50
CA ILE A 285 -21.00 -11.51 -1.30
C ILE A 285 -21.02 -12.48 -2.48
N ARG A 286 -20.86 -11.99 -3.70
CA ARG A 286 -20.90 -12.81 -4.92
C ARG A 286 -19.67 -13.70 -5.09
N ASN A 287 -18.49 -13.23 -4.70
CA ASN A 287 -17.21 -13.87 -5.07
C ASN A 287 -16.43 -14.48 -3.90
N ILE A 288 -16.75 -14.11 -2.65
CA ILE A 288 -15.91 -14.46 -1.49
C ILE A 288 -16.74 -15.15 -0.42
N SER A 289 -17.61 -14.42 0.29
CA SER A 289 -18.38 -14.96 1.41
C SER A 289 -19.56 -14.06 1.76
N THR A 290 -20.61 -14.64 2.35
CA THR A 290 -21.73 -13.90 2.93
C THR A 290 -21.40 -13.33 4.32
N HIS A 291 -20.32 -13.80 4.96
CA HIS A 291 -19.93 -13.38 6.29
C HIS A 291 -18.88 -12.26 6.20
N TYR A 292 -19.17 -11.14 6.83
CA TYR A 292 -18.27 -9.99 6.98
C TYR A 292 -18.75 -9.10 8.13
N TYR A 293 -17.89 -8.20 8.59
CA TYR A 293 -18.23 -7.17 9.54
C TYR A 293 -18.91 -5.99 8.82
N SER A 294 -20.20 -5.81 9.09
CA SER A 294 -21.03 -4.78 8.47
C SER A 294 -20.64 -3.38 8.94
N LEU A 295 -20.35 -2.49 7.99
CA LEU A 295 -20.07 -1.07 8.23
C LEU A 295 -21.13 -0.20 7.55
N SER A 296 -21.38 0.98 8.11
CA SER A 296 -22.34 1.96 7.59
C SER A 296 -21.68 3.03 6.73
N SER A 297 -20.47 3.46 7.10
CA SER A 297 -19.72 4.50 6.37
C SER A 297 -18.23 4.18 6.21
N VAL A 298 -17.58 4.91 5.30
CA VAL A 298 -16.14 4.82 5.08
C VAL A 298 -15.38 5.35 6.30
N GLU A 299 -15.86 6.41 6.96
CA GLU A 299 -15.25 6.95 8.18
C GLU A 299 -15.27 5.94 9.34
N GLU A 300 -16.37 5.20 9.47
CA GLU A 300 -16.50 4.11 10.45
C GLU A 300 -15.49 3.00 10.16
N THR A 301 -15.17 2.76 8.89
CA THR A 301 -14.16 1.77 8.51
C THR A 301 -12.79 2.12 9.10
N TYR A 302 -12.39 3.39 9.01
CA TYR A 302 -11.08 3.82 9.53
C TYR A 302 -11.04 3.78 11.06
N SER A 303 -12.07 4.27 11.74
CA SER A 303 -12.10 4.21 13.21
C SER A 303 -12.03 2.76 13.71
N ARG A 304 -12.74 1.84 13.05
CA ARG A 304 -12.73 0.41 13.38
C ARG A 304 -11.40 -0.29 13.09
N LEU A 305 -10.68 0.12 12.04
CA LEU A 305 -9.31 -0.34 11.76
C LEU A 305 -8.32 0.16 12.82
N LEU A 306 -8.48 1.40 13.28
CA LEU A 306 -7.64 1.99 14.33
C LEU A 306 -7.92 1.34 15.69
N ASP A 307 -9.18 1.02 15.99
CA ASP A 307 -9.62 0.39 17.24
C ASP A 307 -9.35 -1.13 17.30
N HIS A 308 -8.67 -1.71 16.32
CA HIS A 308 -8.36 -3.16 16.22
C HIS A 308 -9.57 -4.10 16.10
N THR A 309 -10.76 -3.56 15.88
CA THR A 309 -11.99 -4.36 15.71
C THR A 309 -11.97 -5.15 14.40
N ILE A 310 -11.44 -4.53 13.34
CA ILE A 310 -11.21 -5.13 12.03
C ILE A 310 -9.73 -5.01 11.66
N ASP A 311 -9.22 -5.98 10.89
CA ASP A 311 -7.84 -5.98 10.40
C ASP A 311 -7.73 -5.44 8.98
N ALA A 312 -8.78 -5.64 8.21
CA ALA A 312 -8.81 -5.36 6.79
C ALA A 312 -10.18 -4.84 6.37
N SER A 313 -10.17 -3.96 5.38
CA SER A 313 -11.37 -3.55 4.66
C SER A 313 -11.07 -3.46 3.17
N ILE A 314 -12.10 -3.61 2.35
CA ILE A 314 -12.01 -3.49 0.89
C ILE A 314 -12.81 -2.25 0.49
N TRP A 315 -12.23 -1.40 -0.34
CA TRP A 315 -12.93 -0.23 -0.88
C TRP A 315 -12.31 0.26 -2.19
N ASP A 316 -12.92 1.26 -2.81
CA ASP A 316 -12.42 1.88 -4.04
C ASP A 316 -11.08 2.58 -3.83
N SER A 317 -10.16 2.39 -4.77
CA SER A 317 -8.77 2.81 -4.65
C SER A 317 -8.63 4.31 -4.48
N SER A 318 -9.42 5.11 -5.21
CA SER A 318 -9.36 6.58 -5.13
C SER A 318 -9.73 7.11 -3.75
N ILE A 319 -10.75 6.50 -3.13
CA ILE A 319 -11.22 6.91 -1.80
C ILE A 319 -10.22 6.47 -0.74
N LEU A 320 -9.67 5.25 -0.85
CA LEU A 320 -8.65 4.76 0.08
C LEU A 320 -7.34 5.57 -0.01
N GLU A 321 -6.85 5.86 -1.22
CA GLU A 321 -5.65 6.68 -1.42
C GLU A 321 -5.84 8.09 -0.88
N TYR A 322 -7.04 8.68 -1.07
CA TYR A 322 -7.36 9.96 -0.48
C TYR A 322 -7.34 9.90 1.05
N ALA A 323 -7.96 8.88 1.64
CA ALA A 323 -8.03 8.76 3.08
C ALA A 323 -6.66 8.52 3.72
N VAL A 324 -5.84 7.61 3.19
CA VAL A 324 -4.49 7.31 3.72
C VAL A 324 -3.56 8.53 3.70
N ASN A 325 -3.77 9.48 2.78
CA ASN A 325 -2.96 10.69 2.69
C ASN A 325 -3.45 11.83 3.57
N ASN A 326 -4.71 11.79 4.03
CA ASN A 326 -5.34 12.89 4.79
C ASN A 326 -5.66 12.54 6.25
N TYR A 327 -5.72 11.25 6.61
CA TYR A 327 -5.91 10.73 7.96
C TYR A 327 -4.65 10.00 8.43
#